data_AF-A0A7K0C9T4-F1
#
_entry.id   AF-A0A7K0C9T4-F1
#
_cell.length_a   1.000
_cell.length_b   1.000
_cell.length_c   1.000
_cell.angle_alpha   90.00
_cell.angle_beta   90.00
_cell.angle_gamma   90.00
#
_symmetry.space_group_name_H-M   'P 1'
#
loop_
_entity.id
_entity.type
_entity.pdbx_description
1 polymer ?
#
loop_
_entity_poly.entity_id
_entity_poly.type
_entity_poly.pdbx_seq_one_letter_code
_entity_poly.pdbx_strand_id
1 'polypeptide(L)'
;MGAPVLIIAAADDWPTDRILVELQTRDVEVFRMDTADFPQQLNVAARIDRAGGWAGDLTTGERTVELSQIGAVYYRAPGAFRFPAGMSDPEERFAEAQARAGLGGVLGALDCRWVNHPAAAARAEYKPVQLAAARAGWTSRPP
;
A
#
# COMPACT_ATOMS: atom_id res chain seq x y z
N MET A 1 22.98 -5.30 2.65
CA MET A 1 21.94 -4.28 2.40
C MET A 1 20.67 -4.75 3.08
N GLY A 2 19.94 -3.85 3.72
CA GLY A 2 18.66 -4.19 4.36
C GLY A 2 17.59 -4.52 3.32
N ALA A 3 16.55 -5.25 3.71
CA ALA A 3 15.42 -5.52 2.83
C ALA A 3 14.70 -4.20 2.45
N PRO A 4 14.36 -3.98 1.17
CA PRO A 4 13.68 -2.77 0.72
C PRO A 4 12.39 -2.45 1.48
N VAL A 5 12.12 -1.16 1.64
CA VAL A 5 10.87 -0.64 2.18
C VAL A 5 10.00 -0.12 1.04
N LEU A 6 8.81 -0.70 0.90
CA LEU A 6 7.77 -0.20 0.00
C LEU A 6 6.97 0.90 0.70
N ILE A 7 6.91 2.09 0.11
CA ILE A 7 6.07 3.19 0.55
C ILE A 7 4.88 3.31 -0.39
N ILE A 8 3.67 3.19 0.17
CA ILE A 8 2.39 3.35 -0.53
C ILE A 8 1.69 4.61 0.01
N ALA A 9 1.85 5.71 -0.71
CA ALA A 9 1.31 7.02 -0.34
C ALA A 9 1.12 7.91 -1.57
N ALA A 10 0.24 8.91 -1.45
CA ALA A 10 0.03 9.88 -2.53
C ALA A 10 1.33 10.63 -2.87
N ALA A 11 1.50 11.01 -4.12
CA ALA A 11 2.69 11.74 -4.58
C ALA A 11 2.91 13.07 -3.82
N ASP A 12 1.83 13.72 -3.39
CA ASP A 12 1.82 15.01 -2.69
C ASP A 12 1.71 14.91 -1.16
N ASP A 13 1.84 13.70 -0.59
CA ASP A 13 1.80 13.49 0.85
C ASP A 13 3.12 13.87 1.54
N TRP A 14 3.28 15.18 1.77
CA TRP A 14 4.49 15.79 2.36
C TRP A 14 5.02 15.11 3.63
N PRO A 15 4.20 14.63 4.58
CA PRO A 15 4.76 14.00 5.76
C PRO A 15 5.41 12.64 5.49
N THR A 16 5.08 11.97 4.36
CA THR A 16 5.80 10.77 3.91
C THR A 16 7.22 11.09 3.45
N ASP A 17 7.48 12.31 2.95
CA ASP A 17 8.84 12.71 2.55
C ASP A 17 9.82 12.68 3.73
N ARG A 18 9.34 12.97 4.95
CA ARG A 18 10.17 12.85 6.17
C ARG A 18 10.56 11.40 6.46
N ILE A 19 9.66 10.46 6.19
CA ILE A 19 9.93 9.03 6.33
C ILE A 19 10.96 8.58 5.29
N LEU A 20 10.82 9.05 4.04
CA LEU A 20 11.77 8.77 2.97
C LEU A 20 13.18 9.26 3.33
N VAL A 21 13.31 10.51 3.80
CA VAL A 21 14.61 11.08 4.21
C VAL A 21 15.25 10.30 5.34
N GLU A 22 14.46 9.88 6.34
CA GLU A 22 14.98 9.09 7.47
C GLU A 22 15.46 7.70 7.04
N LEU A 23 14.72 7.03 6.14
CA LEU A 23 15.11 5.73 5.57
C LEU A 23 16.39 5.85 4.73
N GLN A 24 16.49 6.89 3.89
CA GLN A 24 17.67 7.16 3.08
C GLN A 24 18.90 7.47 3.94
N THR A 25 18.73 8.22 5.04
CA THR A 25 19.83 8.52 5.98
C THR A 25 20.37 7.27 6.66
N ARG A 26 19.57 6.20 6.70
CA ARG A 26 19.94 4.88 7.24
C ARG A 26 20.39 3.89 6.15
N ASP A 27 20.59 4.36 4.93
CA ASP A 27 20.99 3.54 3.77
C ASP A 27 20.01 2.38 3.49
N VAL A 28 18.71 2.64 3.71
CA VAL A 28 17.63 1.71 3.41
C VAL A 28 17.13 1.97 1.99
N GLU A 29 17.06 0.91 1.20
CA GLU A 29 16.46 0.97 -0.14
C GLU A 29 14.95 1.22 -0.03
N VAL A 30 14.45 2.17 -0.82
CA VAL A 30 13.03 2.55 -0.80
C VAL A 30 12.45 2.53 -2.20
N PHE A 31 11.31 1.86 -2.35
CA PHE A 31 10.45 1.96 -3.52
C PHE A 31 9.17 2.70 -3.12
N ARG A 32 8.95 3.91 -3.66
CA ARG A 32 7.72 4.69 -3.43
C ARG A 32 6.78 4.56 -4.63
N MET A 33 5.52 4.28 -4.34
CA MET A 33 4.44 4.25 -5.32
C MET A 33 3.16 4.89 -4.78
N ASP A 34 2.32 5.35 -5.71
CA ASP A 34 0.94 5.73 -5.48
C ASP A 34 0.03 4.73 -6.22
N THR A 35 -1.11 4.34 -5.62
CA THR A 35 -2.09 3.50 -6.34
C THR A 35 -2.75 4.27 -7.48
N ALA A 36 -2.75 5.61 -7.43
CA ALA A 36 -3.21 6.48 -8.49
C ALA A 36 -2.38 6.36 -9.79
N ASP A 37 -1.19 5.75 -9.72
CA ASP A 37 -0.32 5.55 -10.88
C ASP A 37 -0.58 4.21 -11.58
N PHE A 38 -1.34 3.30 -10.96
CA PHE A 38 -1.76 2.05 -11.59
C PHE A 38 -3.06 2.25 -12.39
N PRO A 39 -3.17 1.74 -13.63
CA PRO A 39 -2.18 0.93 -14.37
C PRO A 39 -1.29 1.73 -15.33
N GLN A 40 -1.38 3.06 -15.35
CA GLN A 40 -0.80 3.89 -16.41
C GLN A 40 0.73 4.04 -16.32
N GLN A 41 1.27 4.10 -15.11
CA GLN A 41 2.70 4.33 -14.83
C GLN A 41 3.29 3.28 -13.89
N LEU A 42 2.45 2.61 -13.11
CA LEU A 42 2.83 1.47 -12.27
C LEU A 42 2.39 0.16 -12.94
N ASN A 43 3.33 -0.78 -13.04
CA ASN A 43 3.08 -2.14 -13.47
C ASN A 43 3.34 -3.12 -12.32
N VAL A 44 2.57 -4.21 -12.29
CA VAL A 44 2.80 -5.33 -11.37
C VAL A 44 2.76 -6.63 -12.16
N ALA A 45 3.79 -7.45 -11.98
CA ALA A 45 3.82 -8.84 -12.41
C ALA A 45 3.95 -9.69 -11.15
N ALA A 46 2.95 -10.51 -10.86
CA ALA A 46 2.92 -11.30 -9.63
C ALA A 46 2.51 -12.74 -9.90
N ARG A 47 3.18 -13.67 -9.23
CA ARG A 47 2.86 -15.09 -9.21
C ARG A 47 3.12 -15.66 -7.83
N ILE A 48 2.39 -16.73 -7.50
CA ILE A 48 2.72 -17.54 -6.33
C ILE A 48 3.84 -18.50 -6.74
N ASP A 49 4.92 -18.53 -5.98
CA ASP A 49 6.04 -19.43 -6.21
C ASP A 49 5.78 -20.84 -5.63
N ARG A 50 6.75 -21.74 -5.78
CA ARG A 50 6.63 -23.12 -5.29
C ARG A 50 6.62 -23.21 -3.75
N ALA A 51 7.16 -22.21 -3.06
CA ALA A 51 7.15 -22.12 -1.61
C ALA A 51 5.85 -21.51 -1.07
N GLY A 52 4.96 -21.04 -1.94
CA GLY A 52 3.69 -20.42 -1.59
C GLY A 52 3.80 -18.91 -1.35
N GLY A 53 4.97 -18.31 -1.57
CA GLY A 53 5.20 -16.87 -1.46
C GLY A 53 4.86 -16.11 -2.74
N TRP A 54 4.58 -14.82 -2.62
CA TRP A 54 4.43 -13.94 -3.78
C TRP A 54 5.80 -13.55 -4.35
N ALA A 55 5.97 -13.76 -5.64
CA ALA A 55 7.17 -13.42 -6.40
C ALA A 55 6.80 -12.63 -7.66
N GLY A 56 7.78 -11.93 -8.22
CA GLY A 56 7.61 -11.02 -9.35
C GLY A 56 8.01 -9.60 -8.97
N ASP A 57 7.54 -8.60 -9.71
CA ASP A 57 8.05 -7.25 -9.62
C ASP A 57 6.96 -6.17 -9.64
N LEU A 58 7.28 -5.06 -8.97
CA LEU A 58 6.62 -3.77 -9.13
C LEU A 58 7.56 -2.85 -9.90
N THR A 59 7.05 -2.21 -10.95
CA THR A 59 7.86 -1.37 -11.83
C THR A 59 7.19 -0.02 -12.08
N THR A 60 7.95 1.07 -11.92
CA THR A 60 7.53 2.45 -12.21
C THR A 60 8.64 3.20 -12.93
N GLY A 61 8.45 3.48 -14.22
CA GLY A 61 9.51 4.04 -15.06
C GLY A 61 10.73 3.11 -15.09
N GLU A 62 11.89 3.62 -14.66
CA GLU A 62 13.15 2.86 -14.57
C GLU A 62 13.38 2.18 -13.21
N ARG A 63 12.46 2.34 -12.25
CA ARG A 63 12.58 1.73 -10.92
C ARG A 63 11.82 0.42 -10.89
N THR A 64 12.45 -0.62 -10.34
CA THR A 64 11.84 -1.92 -10.13
C THR A 64 12.18 -2.44 -8.74
N VAL A 65 11.23 -3.09 -8.07
CA VAL A 65 11.47 -3.83 -6.82
C VAL A 65 10.84 -5.21 -6.91
N GLU A 66 11.59 -6.23 -6.46
CA GLU A 66 11.08 -7.60 -6.41
C GLU A 66 10.16 -7.78 -5.19
N LEU A 67 8.95 -8.31 -5.41
CA LEU A 67 7.94 -8.53 -4.37
C LEU A 67 8.49 -9.39 -3.21
N SER A 68 9.30 -10.40 -3.52
CA SER A 68 9.87 -11.34 -2.53
C SER A 68 10.93 -10.71 -1.62
N GLN A 69 11.53 -9.59 -2.05
CA GLN A 69 12.59 -8.90 -1.31
C GLN A 69 12.04 -7.82 -0.38
N ILE A 70 10.78 -7.41 -0.53
CA ILE A 70 10.18 -6.35 0.29
C ILE A 70 10.12 -6.79 1.75
N GLY A 71 10.88 -6.11 2.62
CA GLY A 71 10.95 -6.43 4.04
C GLY A 71 9.89 -5.69 4.88
N ALA A 72 9.43 -4.55 4.40
CA ALA A 72 8.37 -3.79 5.06
C ALA A 72 7.56 -2.93 4.08
N VAL A 73 6.31 -2.65 4.44
CA VAL A 73 5.42 -1.73 3.74
C VAL A 73 4.95 -0.63 4.69
N TYR A 74 5.20 0.63 4.31
CA TYR A 74 4.58 1.80 4.92
C TYR A 74 3.37 2.21 4.08
N TYR A 75 2.17 2.04 4.64
CA TYR A 75 0.90 2.37 3.99
C TYR A 75 0.21 3.50 4.73
N ARG A 76 -0.18 4.54 4.00
CA ARG A 76 -0.73 5.75 4.59
C ARG A 76 -2.01 6.23 3.94
N ALA A 77 -1.90 6.88 2.79
CA ALA A 77 -3.02 7.50 2.09
C ALA A 77 -2.67 7.64 0.61
N PRO A 78 -2.60 6.53 -0.14
CA PRO A 78 -2.42 6.62 -1.58
C PRO A 78 -3.68 7.20 -2.23
N GLY A 79 -3.52 7.79 -3.42
CA GLY A 79 -4.62 8.32 -4.20
C GLY A 79 -5.49 7.21 -4.80
N ALA A 80 -6.73 7.55 -5.14
CA ALA A 80 -7.60 6.64 -5.88
C ALA A 80 -6.98 6.28 -7.24
N PHE A 81 -7.26 5.07 -7.72
CA PHE A 81 -6.81 4.62 -9.05
C PHE A 81 -7.24 5.63 -10.12
N ARG A 82 -6.32 5.98 -11.03
CA ARG A 82 -6.61 6.87 -12.15
C ARG A 82 -6.62 6.07 -13.43
N PHE A 83 -7.73 6.18 -14.16
CA PHE A 83 -7.91 5.50 -15.44
C PHE A 83 -7.86 6.49 -16.61
N PRO A 84 -7.61 6.02 -17.84
CA PRO A 84 -7.65 6.87 -19.03
C PRO A 84 -8.99 7.59 -19.19
N ALA A 85 -8.94 8.82 -19.69
CA ALA A 85 -10.16 9.55 -20.03
C ALA A 85 -10.94 8.83 -21.14
N GLY A 86 -12.28 8.95 -21.10
CA GLY A 86 -13.17 8.38 -22.12
C GLY A 86 -13.75 7.00 -21.79
N MET A 87 -13.41 6.44 -20.62
CA MET A 87 -14.16 5.30 -20.07
C MET A 87 -15.55 5.75 -19.63
N SER A 88 -16.53 4.88 -19.80
CA SER A 88 -17.86 5.05 -19.22
C SER A 88 -17.87 4.73 -17.72
N ASP A 89 -18.83 5.26 -16.96
CA ASP A 89 -18.95 5.01 -15.52
C ASP A 89 -18.94 3.51 -15.15
N PRO A 90 -19.63 2.60 -15.88
CA PRO A 90 -19.56 1.17 -15.59
C PRO A 90 -18.16 0.57 -15.80
N GLU A 91 -17.45 1.01 -16.83
CA GLU A 91 -16.09 0.53 -17.13
C GLU A 91 -15.11 1.02 -16.07
N GLU A 92 -15.22 2.29 -15.65
CA GLU A 92 -14.36 2.85 -14.60
C GLU A 92 -14.55 2.12 -13.27
N ARG A 93 -15.80 1.89 -12.86
CA ARG A 93 -16.12 1.12 -11.65
C ARG A 93 -15.62 -0.32 -11.72
N PHE A 94 -15.73 -0.95 -12.89
CA PHE A 94 -15.20 -2.29 -13.10
C PHE A 94 -13.67 -2.29 -12.98
N ALA A 95 -12.98 -1.35 -13.63
CA ALA A 95 -11.53 -1.23 -13.58
C ALA A 95 -11.03 -0.93 -12.16
N GLU A 96 -11.71 -0.07 -11.41
CA GLU A 96 -11.41 0.20 -10.00
C GLU A 96 -11.52 -1.07 -9.14
N ALA A 97 -12.59 -1.83 -9.32
CA ALA A 97 -12.77 -3.09 -8.60
C ALA A 97 -11.68 -4.11 -8.93
N GLN A 98 -11.29 -4.24 -10.20
CA GLN A 98 -10.21 -5.13 -10.63
C GLN A 98 -8.84 -4.66 -10.12
N ALA A 99 -8.54 -3.36 -10.19
CA ALA A 99 -7.29 -2.79 -9.69
C ALA A 99 -7.14 -2.99 -8.18
N ARG A 100 -8.21 -2.74 -7.42
CA ARG A 100 -8.25 -3.00 -5.98
C ARG A 100 -8.07 -4.48 -5.65
N ALA A 101 -8.72 -5.37 -6.39
CA ALA A 101 -8.62 -6.82 -6.14
C ALA A 101 -7.26 -7.39 -6.57
N GLY A 102 -6.72 -6.94 -7.70
CA GLY A 102 -5.45 -7.39 -8.26
C GLY A 102 -4.25 -6.79 -7.53
N LEU A 103 -3.99 -5.50 -7.72
CA LEU A 103 -2.85 -4.83 -7.09
C LEU A 103 -2.98 -4.83 -5.57
N GLY A 104 -4.13 -4.40 -5.05
CA GLY A 104 -4.36 -4.36 -3.60
C GLY A 104 -4.31 -5.74 -2.95
N GLY A 105 -4.79 -6.78 -3.65
CA GLY A 105 -4.73 -8.17 -3.18
C GLY A 105 -3.31 -8.73 -3.13
N VAL A 106 -2.52 -8.52 -4.19
CA VAL A 106 -1.10 -8.94 -4.23
C VAL A 106 -0.32 -8.23 -3.13
N LEU A 107 -0.41 -6.91 -3.05
CA LEU A 107 0.31 -6.13 -2.04
C LEU A 107 -0.11 -6.56 -0.64
N GLY A 108 -1.42 -6.60 -0.34
CA GLY A 108 -1.93 -7.01 0.98
C GLY A 108 -1.62 -8.46 1.37
N ALA A 109 -1.13 -9.29 0.46
CA ALA A 109 -0.74 -10.67 0.73
C ALA A 109 0.77 -10.86 0.89
N LEU A 110 1.58 -9.78 0.80
CA LEU A 110 3.01 -9.84 1.08
C LEU A 110 3.28 -10.15 2.56
N ASP A 111 4.06 -11.21 2.79
CA ASP A 111 4.50 -11.63 4.12
C ASP A 111 5.70 -10.79 4.58
N CYS A 112 5.40 -9.58 5.05
CA CYS A 112 6.40 -8.60 5.48
C CYS A 112 5.84 -7.72 6.61
N ARG A 113 6.66 -6.81 7.14
CA ARG A 113 6.21 -5.89 8.20
C ARG A 113 5.35 -4.77 7.64
N TRP A 114 4.15 -4.59 8.17
CA TRP A 114 3.22 -3.52 7.75
C TRP A 114 3.13 -2.37 8.76
N VAL A 115 3.10 -1.13 8.25
CA VAL A 115 2.88 0.11 9.03
C VAL A 115 1.96 1.05 8.24
N ASN A 116 0.63 0.93 8.29
CA ASN A 116 -0.13 -0.19 8.86
C ASN A 116 -0.73 -1.05 7.74
N HIS A 117 -1.11 -2.28 8.03
CA HIS A 117 -1.78 -3.11 7.03
C HIS A 117 -3.13 -2.47 6.63
N PRO A 118 -3.47 -2.31 5.33
CA PRO A 118 -4.67 -1.57 4.89
C PRO A 118 -5.98 -2.14 5.47
N ALA A 119 -6.11 -3.46 5.54
CA ALA A 119 -7.28 -4.10 6.17
C ALA A 119 -7.40 -3.81 7.69
N ALA A 120 -6.29 -3.64 8.39
CA ALA A 120 -6.30 -3.26 9.79
C ALA A 120 -6.65 -1.77 9.96
N ALA A 121 -6.11 -0.90 9.09
CA ALA A 121 -6.45 0.51 9.05
C ALA A 121 -7.94 0.73 8.77
N ALA A 122 -8.51 0.07 7.75
CA ALA A 122 -9.93 0.17 7.42
C ALA A 122 -10.83 -0.29 8.58
N ARG A 123 -10.47 -1.37 9.29
CA ARG A 123 -11.19 -1.76 10.52
C ARG A 123 -11.10 -0.70 11.61
N ALA A 124 -9.94 -0.06 11.73
CA ALA A 124 -9.70 0.96 12.74
C ALA A 124 -10.44 2.27 12.45
N GLU A 125 -10.91 2.54 11.23
CA GLU A 125 -11.66 3.77 10.91
C GLU A 125 -13.06 3.83 11.54
N TYR A 126 -13.65 2.68 11.85
CA TYR A 126 -14.98 2.62 12.44
C TYR A 126 -14.97 3.06 13.90
N LYS A 127 -15.39 4.30 14.18
CA LYS A 127 -15.49 4.86 15.53
C LYS A 127 -16.20 3.94 16.54
N PRO A 128 -17.30 3.24 16.21
CA PRO A 128 -17.90 2.29 17.15
C PRO A 128 -16.95 1.16 17.56
N VAL A 129 -16.13 0.65 16.63
CA VAL A 129 -15.10 -0.36 16.90
C VAL A 129 -14.02 0.23 17.81
N GLN A 130 -13.56 1.45 17.54
CA GLN A 130 -12.60 2.16 18.40
C GLN A 130 -13.13 2.33 19.83
N LEU A 131 -14.36 2.80 19.99
CA LEU A 131 -14.99 3.02 21.30
C LEU A 131 -15.24 1.72 22.06
N ALA A 132 -15.62 0.65 21.35
CA ALA A 132 -15.78 -0.68 21.93
C ALA A 132 -14.44 -1.23 22.44
N ALA A 133 -13.35 -1.09 21.66
CA ALA A 133 -12.01 -1.49 22.08
C ALA A 133 -11.51 -0.66 23.27
N ALA A 134 -11.72 0.67 23.24
CA ALA A 134 -11.34 1.56 24.33
C ALA A 134 -12.06 1.23 25.64
N ARG A 135 -13.29 0.69 25.60
CA ARG A 135 -14.01 0.22 26.81
C ARG A 135 -13.20 -0.80 27.62
N ALA A 136 -12.39 -1.62 26.97
CA ALA A 136 -11.58 -2.63 27.64
C ALA A 136 -10.32 -2.07 28.32
N GLY A 137 -9.94 -0.81 28.06
CA GLY A 137 -8.66 -0.26 28.54
C GLY A 137 -8.64 1.21 28.99
N TRP A 138 -9.73 1.96 28.86
CA TRP A 138 -9.76 3.40 29.17
C TRP A 138 -10.68 3.68 30.37
N THR A 139 -10.15 4.40 31.37
CA THR A 139 -10.82 4.73 32.64
C THR A 139 -11.66 6.00 32.62
N SER A 140 -11.70 6.76 31.53
CA SER A 140 -12.59 7.93 31.38
C SER A 140 -13.07 8.09 29.94
N ARG A 141 -14.33 8.52 29.79
CA ARG A 141 -15.00 8.76 28.50
C ARG A 141 -15.48 10.22 28.42
N PRO A 142 -15.36 10.89 27.26
CA PRO A 142 -16.25 12.00 26.94
C PRO A 142 -17.69 11.47 26.79
N PRO A 143 -18.71 12.25 27.17
CA PRO A 143 -20.12 11.82 27.16
C PRO A 143 -20.62 11.37 25.79
#